data_AF-A0A081NII4-F1
#
_entry.id   AF-A0A081NII4-F1
#
_cell.length_a   1.000
_cell.length_b   1.000
_cell.length_c   1.000
_cell.angle_alpha   90.00
_cell.angle_beta   90.00
_cell.angle_gamma   90.00
#
_symmetry.space_group_name_H-M   'P 1'
#
loop_
_entity.id
_entity.type
_entity.pdbx_description
1 polymer ?
#
loop_
_entity_poly.entity_id
_entity_poly.type
_entity_poly.pdbx_seq_one_letter_code
_entity_poly.pdbx_strand_id
1 'polypeptide(L)'
;MKGDGYIPNMVQRFPQSGGTAIPVPCGDSVCLKSQGIYIVVNSIRTQVFHPEVFTHFGLSLETLAIVVVKSIFHFHAGFAPVSASIFLMSPPGALNMNFTEIPYTKPDLNKFPWQDTPTLPYPSLL
;
A
#
# COMPACT_ATOMS: atom_id res chain seq x y z
N MET A 1 -10.10 -12.26 -17.33
CA MET A 1 -10.27 -10.81 -17.23
C MET A 1 -11.65 -10.45 -17.75
N LYS A 2 -12.33 -9.48 -17.12
CA LYS A 2 -13.59 -8.91 -17.61
C LYS A 2 -13.31 -7.77 -18.61
N GLY A 3 -14.05 -7.74 -19.71
CA GLY A 3 -14.01 -6.67 -20.72
C GLY A 3 -12.60 -6.43 -21.31
N ASP A 4 -12.38 -5.20 -21.76
CA ASP A 4 -11.11 -4.75 -22.37
C ASP A 4 -10.01 -4.46 -21.33
N GLY A 5 -10.22 -4.84 -20.07
CA GLY A 5 -9.29 -4.58 -18.98
C GLY A 5 -9.25 -3.12 -18.51
N TYR A 6 -10.25 -2.30 -18.84
CA TYR A 6 -10.40 -0.90 -18.41
C TYR A 6 -11.64 -0.73 -17.52
N ILE A 7 -11.50 0.04 -16.44
CA ILE A 7 -12.59 0.44 -15.54
C ILE A 7 -12.49 1.96 -15.31
N PRO A 8 -13.47 2.74 -15.79
CA PRO A 8 -13.52 4.17 -15.53
C PRO A 8 -13.84 4.43 -14.06
N ASN A 9 -13.22 5.47 -13.47
CA ASN A 9 -13.51 5.91 -12.10
C ASN A 9 -13.58 4.78 -11.07
N MET A 10 -12.65 3.81 -11.14
CA MET A 10 -12.61 2.70 -10.19
C MET A 10 -12.50 3.23 -8.76
N VAL A 11 -13.21 2.59 -7.84
CA VAL A 11 -13.15 2.86 -6.40
C VAL A 11 -12.73 1.57 -5.71
N GLN A 12 -11.96 1.69 -4.63
CA GLN A 12 -11.69 0.59 -3.72
C GLN A 12 -12.17 0.92 -2.29
N ARG A 13 -12.51 -0.09 -1.52
CA ARG A 13 -12.88 0.04 -0.11
C ARG A 13 -11.64 0.11 0.77
N PHE A 14 -11.66 1.01 1.73
CA PHE A 14 -10.73 1.05 2.85
C PHE A 14 -11.44 0.58 4.12
N PRO A 15 -11.19 -0.66 4.58
CA PRO A 15 -11.78 -1.19 5.80
C PRO A 15 -11.47 -0.30 7.01
N GLN A 16 -12.50 0.02 7.81
CA GLN A 16 -12.37 0.76 9.07
C GLN A 16 -12.67 -0.15 10.24
N SER A 17 -11.96 0.01 11.35
CA SER A 17 -12.24 -0.75 12.57
C SER A 17 -13.61 -0.37 13.13
N GLY A 18 -14.54 -1.32 13.21
CA GLY A 18 -15.86 -1.12 13.83
C GLY A 18 -16.79 -0.16 13.09
N GLY A 19 -16.47 0.21 11.85
CA GLY A 19 -17.22 1.20 11.08
C GLY A 19 -17.42 0.81 9.61
N THR A 20 -18.16 1.65 8.88
CA THR A 20 -18.37 1.49 7.44
C THR A 20 -17.07 1.69 6.68
N ALA A 21 -16.79 0.84 5.70
CA ALA A 21 -15.64 1.01 4.82
C ALA A 21 -15.70 2.34 4.07
N ILE A 22 -14.57 3.04 4.00
CA ILE A 22 -14.46 4.32 3.30
C ILE A 22 -14.20 4.04 1.80
N PRO A 23 -14.97 4.60 0.87
CA PRO A 23 -14.66 4.51 -0.56
C PRO A 23 -13.44 5.38 -0.88
N VAL A 24 -12.44 4.80 -1.53
CA VAL A 24 -11.22 5.47 -1.97
C VAL A 24 -11.14 5.43 -3.49
N PRO A 25 -11.19 6.59 -4.18
CA PRO A 25 -11.05 6.65 -5.62
C PRO A 25 -9.66 6.17 -6.10
N CYS A 26 -9.66 5.28 -7.09
CA CYS A 26 -8.49 4.90 -7.89
C CYS A 26 -8.45 5.66 -9.22
N GLY A 27 -9.60 6.19 -9.66
CA GLY A 27 -9.76 6.82 -10.97
C GLY A 27 -9.79 5.80 -12.10
N ASP A 28 -9.62 6.27 -13.33
CA ASP A 28 -9.45 5.41 -14.49
C ASP A 28 -8.34 4.40 -14.27
N SER A 29 -8.68 3.12 -14.42
CA SER A 29 -7.82 2.00 -14.05
C SER A 29 -7.79 0.96 -15.17
N VAL A 30 -6.61 0.39 -15.40
CA VAL A 30 -6.38 -0.63 -16.43
C VAL A 30 -5.63 -1.81 -15.83
N CYS A 31 -6.01 -3.02 -16.21
CA CYS A 31 -5.27 -4.24 -15.96
C CYS A 31 -4.47 -4.62 -17.20
N LEU A 32 -3.15 -4.42 -17.14
CA LEU A 32 -2.20 -4.83 -18.16
C LEU A 32 -1.82 -6.29 -17.94
N LYS A 33 -1.63 -7.04 -19.02
CA LYS A 33 -1.13 -8.42 -18.98
C LYS A 33 0.13 -8.54 -19.81
N SER A 34 1.20 -9.05 -19.21
CA SER A 34 2.46 -9.32 -19.92
C SER A 34 3.14 -10.54 -19.32
N GLN A 35 3.51 -11.52 -20.17
CA GLN A 35 4.29 -12.71 -19.75
C GLN A 35 3.73 -13.44 -18.52
N GLY A 36 2.40 -13.55 -18.41
CA GLY A 36 1.73 -14.20 -17.27
C GLY A 36 1.58 -13.32 -16.02
N ILE A 37 2.10 -12.09 -16.03
CA ILE A 37 1.97 -11.10 -14.96
C ILE A 37 0.78 -10.19 -15.26
N TYR A 38 -0.04 -9.93 -14.24
CA TYR A 38 -1.11 -8.96 -14.26
C TYR A 38 -0.70 -7.71 -13.47
N ILE A 39 -0.82 -6.53 -14.08
CA ILE A 39 -0.43 -5.26 -13.49
C ILE A 39 -1.62 -4.32 -13.54
N VAL A 40 -2.17 -3.98 -12.38
CA VAL A 40 -3.22 -2.97 -12.28
C VAL A 40 -2.56 -1.60 -12.11
N VAL A 41 -2.86 -0.68 -13.03
CA VAL A 41 -2.43 0.72 -13.00
C VAL A 41 -3.65 1.61 -12.90
N ASN A 42 -3.52 2.76 -12.25
CA ASN A 42 -4.64 3.67 -12.01
C ASN A 42 -4.19 5.13 -12.01
N SER A 43 -5.10 6.04 -12.37
CA SER A 43 -4.80 7.46 -12.61
C SER A 43 -4.73 8.33 -11.36
N ILE A 44 -5.45 7.99 -10.28
CA ILE A 44 -5.43 8.74 -9.02
C ILE A 44 -4.43 8.10 -8.05
N ARG A 45 -3.45 8.86 -7.57
CA ARG A 45 -2.46 8.35 -6.60
C ARG A 45 -3.14 7.86 -5.31
N THR A 46 -3.15 6.55 -5.10
CA THR A 46 -3.64 5.88 -3.89
C THR A 46 -2.78 4.66 -3.55
N GLN A 47 -2.84 4.20 -2.30
CA GLN A 47 -2.33 2.89 -1.92
C GLN A 47 -3.40 1.82 -2.15
N VAL A 48 -3.01 0.55 -2.07
CA VAL A 48 -3.96 -0.58 -2.10
C VAL A 48 -4.46 -0.88 -0.70
N PHE A 49 -5.77 -1.00 -0.55
CA PHE A 49 -6.46 -1.26 0.71
C PHE A 49 -7.20 -2.61 0.72
N HIS A 50 -7.70 -3.05 -0.43
CA HIS A 50 -8.59 -4.21 -0.51
C HIS A 50 -8.35 -5.03 -1.80
N PRO A 51 -8.54 -6.37 -1.77
CA PRO A 51 -8.40 -7.25 -2.94
C PRO A 51 -9.19 -6.86 -4.19
N GLU A 52 -10.23 -6.06 -4.04
CA GLU A 52 -11.13 -5.71 -5.13
C GLU A 52 -10.49 -4.91 -6.26
N VAL A 53 -9.36 -4.25 -6.00
CA VAL A 53 -8.56 -3.65 -7.08
C VAL A 53 -8.17 -4.68 -8.15
N PHE A 54 -8.10 -5.97 -7.79
CA PHE A 54 -7.85 -7.08 -8.71
C PHE A 54 -9.15 -7.77 -9.14
N THR A 55 -10.07 -8.06 -8.20
CA THR A 55 -11.28 -8.81 -8.52
C THR A 55 -12.26 -8.04 -9.39
N HIS A 56 -12.21 -6.70 -9.39
CA HIS A 56 -12.95 -5.86 -10.35
C HIS A 56 -12.59 -6.19 -11.81
N PHE A 57 -11.33 -6.54 -12.09
CA PHE A 57 -10.89 -6.99 -13.42
C PHE A 57 -11.15 -8.50 -13.66
N GLY A 58 -11.81 -9.18 -12.72
CA GLY A 58 -12.09 -10.61 -12.77
C GLY A 58 -10.86 -11.48 -12.51
N LEU A 59 -9.85 -10.96 -11.80
CA LEU A 59 -8.74 -11.78 -11.30
C LEU A 59 -9.16 -12.46 -10.00
N SER A 60 -9.05 -13.79 -9.95
CA SER A 60 -9.22 -14.54 -8.71
C SER A 60 -7.87 -14.63 -7.99
N LEU A 61 -7.78 -14.08 -6.78
CA LEU A 61 -6.53 -14.08 -6.02
C LEU A 61 -6.07 -15.50 -5.67
N GLU A 62 -7.01 -16.45 -5.51
CA GLU A 62 -6.72 -17.87 -5.23
C GLU A 62 -5.98 -18.56 -6.39
N THR A 63 -6.07 -18.00 -7.61
CA THR A 63 -5.39 -18.54 -8.80
C THR A 63 -4.02 -17.92 -9.03
N LEU A 64 -3.65 -16.90 -8.25
CA LEU A 64 -2.38 -16.20 -8.37
C LEU A 64 -1.38 -16.79 -7.38
N ALA A 65 -0.18 -17.12 -7.84
CA ALA A 65 0.87 -17.62 -6.97
C ALA A 65 1.34 -16.57 -5.95
N ILE A 66 1.40 -15.30 -6.38
CA ILE A 66 1.86 -14.17 -5.57
C ILE A 66 1.03 -12.94 -5.94
N VAL A 67 0.62 -12.16 -4.94
CA VAL A 67 0.00 -10.85 -5.11
C VAL A 67 0.88 -9.81 -4.42
N VAL A 68 1.32 -8.81 -5.19
CA VAL A 68 2.15 -7.71 -4.68
C VAL A 68 1.31 -6.43 -4.66
N VAL A 69 1.31 -5.72 -3.54
CA VAL A 69 0.56 -4.48 -3.37
C VAL A 69 1.46 -3.36 -2.86
N LYS A 70 1.23 -2.12 -3.34
CA LYS A 70 1.90 -0.94 -2.81
C LYS A 70 1.07 -0.36 -1.66
N SER A 71 1.43 -0.75 -0.44
CA SER A 71 0.81 -0.32 0.81
C SER A 71 1.80 -0.51 1.95
N ILE A 72 1.74 0.33 2.99
CA ILE A 72 2.60 0.16 4.18
C ILE A 72 1.99 -0.91 5.09
N PHE A 73 0.71 -0.77 5.43
CA PHE A 73 0.04 -1.71 6.33
C PHE A 73 -1.48 -1.79 6.15
N HIS A 74 -2.15 -0.76 5.63
CA HIS A 74 -3.61 -0.76 5.54
C HIS A 74 -4.19 -1.89 4.67
N PHE A 75 -3.41 -2.45 3.75
CA PHE A 75 -3.82 -3.62 2.97
C PHE A 75 -4.09 -4.85 3.84
N HIS A 76 -3.43 -4.96 5.00
CA HIS A 76 -3.49 -6.17 5.82
C HIS A 76 -4.93 -6.54 6.19
N ALA A 77 -5.76 -5.56 6.57
CA ALA A 77 -7.15 -5.81 6.93
C ALA A 77 -7.97 -6.42 5.78
N GLY A 78 -7.72 -6.01 4.53
CA GLY A 78 -8.43 -6.53 3.36
C GLY A 78 -7.87 -7.86 2.84
N PHE A 79 -6.55 -8.07 2.96
CA PHE A 79 -5.88 -9.23 2.35
C PHE A 79 -5.68 -10.41 3.31
N ALA A 80 -5.58 -10.18 4.62
CA ALA A 80 -5.40 -11.25 5.60
C ALA A 80 -6.46 -12.35 5.52
N PRO A 81 -7.76 -12.05 5.30
CA PRO A 81 -8.79 -13.10 5.18
C PRO A 81 -8.66 -14.01 3.94
N VAL A 82 -7.94 -13.56 2.91
CA VAL A 82 -7.83 -14.26 1.61
C VAL A 82 -6.40 -14.71 1.28
N SER A 83 -5.45 -14.51 2.20
CA SER A 83 -4.03 -14.82 1.98
C SER A 83 -3.58 -15.95 2.91
N ALA A 84 -2.90 -16.96 2.36
CA ALA A 84 -2.32 -18.02 3.17
C ALA A 84 -1.14 -17.53 4.03
N SER A 85 -0.43 -16.50 3.57
CA SER A 85 0.67 -15.86 4.28
C SER A 85 0.85 -14.42 3.78
N ILE A 86 1.32 -13.54 4.66
CA ILE A 86 1.63 -12.14 4.33
C ILE A 86 3.09 -11.87 4.64
N PHE A 87 3.80 -11.30 3.68
CA PHE A 87 5.18 -10.89 3.82
C PHE A 87 5.28 -9.37 3.67
N LEU A 88 5.87 -8.71 4.67
CA LEU A 88 6.21 -7.29 4.59
C LEU A 88 7.60 -7.16 3.96
N MET A 89 7.72 -6.27 2.98
CA MET A 89 8.96 -6.02 2.25
C MET A 89 9.26 -4.52 2.24
N SER A 90 10.52 -4.15 2.45
CA SER A 90 11.03 -2.79 2.27
C SER A 90 11.92 -2.76 1.01
N PRO A 91 11.36 -2.63 -0.21
CA PRO A 91 12.17 -2.51 -1.41
C PRO A 91 12.84 -1.13 -1.50
N PRO A 92 13.93 -0.98 -2.27
CA PRO A 92 14.49 0.32 -2.58
C PRO A 92 13.43 1.26 -3.19
N GLY A 93 13.46 2.54 -2.83
CA GLY A 93 12.55 3.53 -3.38
C GLY A 93 12.43 4.79 -2.52
N ALA A 94 11.43 5.61 -2.84
CA ALA A 94 11.21 6.90 -2.18
C ALA A 94 10.84 6.80 -0.68
N LEU A 95 10.39 5.63 -0.24
CA LEU A 95 10.09 5.35 1.16
C LEU A 95 10.79 4.05 1.55
N ASN A 96 11.66 4.14 2.55
CA ASN A 96 12.36 3.02 3.17
C ASN A 96 12.05 3.04 4.67
N MET A 97 11.79 1.87 5.26
CA MET A 97 11.56 1.76 6.71
C MET A 97 12.86 1.91 7.52
N ASN A 98 14.03 1.80 6.87
CA ASN A 98 15.27 2.30 7.45
C ASN A 98 15.38 3.81 7.21
N PHE A 99 14.89 4.60 8.17
CA PHE A 99 14.91 6.05 8.08
C PHE A 99 16.32 6.62 7.93
N THR A 100 17.34 5.95 8.48
CA THR A 100 18.73 6.45 8.39
C THR A 100 19.30 6.39 6.97
N GLU A 101 18.72 5.57 6.08
CA GLU A 101 19.12 5.47 4.67
C GLU A 101 18.44 6.50 3.76
N ILE A 102 17.44 7.23 4.24
CA ILE A 102 16.75 8.25 3.45
C ILE A 102 17.64 9.52 3.39
N PRO A 103 17.91 10.08 2.19
CA PRO A 103 18.79 11.23 2.02
C PRO A 103 18.10 12.54 2.40
N TYR A 104 17.80 12.73 3.68
CA TYR A 104 17.19 13.95 4.20
C TYR A 104 18.13 15.15 4.03
N THR A 105 17.60 16.28 3.55
CA THR A 105 18.37 17.53 3.41
C THR A 105 18.20 18.49 4.60
N LYS A 106 17.17 18.28 5.44
CA LYS A 106 16.87 19.11 6.62
C LYS A 106 16.34 18.27 7.81
N PRO A 107 17.01 17.17 8.22
CA PRO A 107 16.52 16.38 9.34
C PRO A 107 16.93 17.00 10.69
N ASP A 108 16.04 16.94 11.67
CA ASP A 108 16.45 16.95 13.08
C ASP A 108 16.90 15.52 13.44
N LEU A 109 18.21 15.36 13.72
CA LEU A 109 18.85 14.09 14.03
C LEU A 109 18.91 13.80 15.53
N ASN A 110 18.40 14.70 16.38
CA ASN A 110 18.34 14.50 17.82
C ASN A 110 17.12 13.65 18.21
N LYS A 111 17.03 12.45 17.64
CA LYS A 111 15.95 11.48 17.88
C LYS A 111 16.36 10.09 17.42
N PHE A 112 15.74 9.06 17.98
CA PHE A 112 15.78 7.72 17.42
C PHE A 112 15.21 7.74 15.97
N PRO A 113 15.78 7.00 14.98
CA PRO A 113 16.90 6.05 15.09
C PRO A 113 18.31 6.61 14.86
N TRP A 114 18.51 7.93 14.74
CA TRP A 114 19.86 8.50 14.58
C TRP A 114 20.65 8.59 15.89
N GLN A 115 19.94 8.62 17.02
CA GLN A 115 20.51 8.55 18.37
C GLN A 115 19.67 7.61 19.23
N ASP A 116 20.31 6.66 19.91
CA ASP A 116 19.63 5.74 20.83
C ASP A 116 19.09 6.47 22.07
N THR A 117 19.79 7.51 22.51
CA THR A 117 19.38 8.38 23.62
C THR A 117 19.49 9.83 23.16
N PRO A 118 18.38 10.42 22.67
CA PRO A 118 18.36 11.81 22.24
C PRO A 118 18.76 12.76 23.36
N THR A 119 19.60 13.75 23.06
CA THR A 119 19.95 14.80 24.01
C THR A 119 18.72 15.66 24.32
N LEU A 120 18.41 15.91 25.58
CA LEU A 120 17.37 16.87 25.97
C LEU A 120 17.79 18.28 25.51
N PRO A 121 16.85 19.08 24.95
CA PRO A 121 15.93 19.82 25.80
C PRO A 121 14.52 19.79 25.21
N TYR A 122 13.67 18.84 25.63
CA TYR A 122 12.26 19.16 25.59
C TYR A 122 12.04 20.20 26.70
N PRO A 123 11.61 21.45 26.42
CA PRO A 123 11.03 22.25 27.48
C PRO A 123 9.95 21.38 28.11
N SER A 124 10.02 21.21 29.43
CA SER A 124 9.04 20.43 30.18
C SER A 124 7.65 20.83 29.72
N LEU A 125 6.88 19.86 29.21
CA LEU A 125 5.43 20.01 29.09
C LEU A 125 4.85 19.90 30.52
N LEU A 126 5.05 20.96 31.30
CA LEU A 126 4.19 21.34 32.41
C LEU A 126 3.27 22.45 31.90
#